data_AF-A0A8T2NQF3-F1
#
_entry.id   AF-A0A8T2NQF3-F1
#
_cell.length_a   1.000
_cell.length_b   1.000
_cell.length_c   1.000
_cell.angle_alpha   90.00
_cell.angle_beta   90.00
_cell.angle_gamma   90.00
#
_symmetry.space_group_name_H-M   'P 1'
#
loop_
_entity.id
_entity.type
_entity.pdbx_description
1 polymer ?
#
loop_
_entity_poly.entity_id
_entity_poly.type
_entity_poly.pdbx_seq_one_letter_code
_entity_poly.pdbx_strand_id
1 'polypeptide(L)'
;MTSDLLPFTGEAYMRLNKLTEAEHWYRESLRAKPDHIPAHLTYGKLLAIRYPAALMNLGAILHLNGKLREAESNYLRALQLKPQDVITQSNLRKLWNIMEKQGMRTASP
;
A
#
# COMPACT_ATOMS: atom_id res chain seq x y z
N MET A 1 -6.26 17.88 26.54
CA MET A 1 -5.85 16.49 26.90
C MET A 1 -6.39 15.43 25.94
N THR A 2 -7.32 15.73 25.02
CA THR A 2 -7.94 14.70 24.14
C THR A 2 -7.19 14.40 22.84
N SER A 3 -6.29 15.29 22.38
CA SER A 3 -5.58 15.11 21.10
C SER A 3 -4.48 14.05 21.12
N ASP A 4 -3.96 13.70 22.29
CA ASP A 4 -2.91 12.68 22.45
C ASP A 4 -3.41 11.25 22.24
N LEU A 5 -4.73 11.04 22.30
CA LEU A 5 -5.37 9.72 22.12
C LEU A 5 -5.75 9.41 20.66
N LEU A 6 -5.87 10.45 19.82
CA LEU A 6 -6.26 10.33 18.40
C LEU A 6 -5.36 9.42 17.55
N PRO A 7 -4.02 9.38 17.74
CA PRO A 7 -3.18 8.45 16.98
C PRO A 7 -3.36 7.00 17.45
N PHE A 8 -3.61 6.76 18.74
CA PHE A 8 -3.89 5.42 19.26
C PHE A 8 -5.24 4.88 18.80
N THR A 9 -6.26 5.74 18.65
CA THR A 9 -7.53 5.34 18.02
C THR A 9 -7.33 5.01 16.56
N GLY A 10 -6.58 5.83 15.81
CA GLY A 10 -6.20 5.53 14.42
C GLY A 10 -5.48 4.18 14.29
N GLU A 11 -4.57 3.87 15.21
CA GLU A 11 -3.83 2.61 15.23
C GLU A 11 -4.71 1.41 15.60
N ALA A 12 -5.67 1.58 16.51
CA ALA A 12 -6.67 0.57 16.79
C ALA A 12 -7.52 0.24 15.54
N TYR A 13 -7.98 1.25 14.80
CA TYR A 13 -8.72 1.04 13.54
C TYR A 13 -7.85 0.39 12.46
N MET A 14 -6.56 0.73 12.37
CA MET A 14 -5.60 0.05 11.50
C MET A 14 -5.53 -1.45 11.79
N ARG A 15 -5.40 -1.84 13.07
CA ARG A 15 -5.33 -3.26 13.47
C ARG A 15 -6.63 -4.01 13.18
N LEU A 16 -7.76 -3.30 13.13
CA LEU A 16 -9.07 -3.83 12.74
C LEU A 16 -9.32 -3.79 11.22
N ASN A 17 -8.33 -3.41 10.41
CA ASN A 17 -8.44 -3.23 8.95
C ASN A 17 -9.54 -2.23 8.51
N LYS A 18 -9.92 -1.31 9.42
CA LYS A 18 -10.88 -0.23 9.19
C LYS A 18 -10.15 1.01 8.71
N LEU A 19 -9.70 0.95 7.45
CA LEU A 19 -8.75 1.92 6.89
C LEU A 19 -9.32 3.34 6.73
N THR A 20 -10.64 3.48 6.55
CA THR A 20 -11.30 4.79 6.41
C THR A 20 -11.37 5.52 7.73
N GLU A 21 -11.74 4.82 8.79
CA GLU A 21 -11.79 5.32 10.15
C GLU A 21 -10.38 5.65 10.65
N ALA A 22 -9.40 4.80 10.35
CA ALA A 22 -7.99 5.08 10.63
C ALA A 22 -7.54 6.41 9.99
N GLU A 23 -7.84 6.63 8.70
CA GLU A 23 -7.48 7.88 8.01
C GLU A 23 -8.12 9.10 8.68
N HIS A 24 -9.41 9.01 9.02
CA HIS A 24 -10.11 10.09 9.69
C HIS A 24 -9.38 10.51 10.97
N TRP A 25 -9.05 9.56 11.84
CA TRP A 25 -8.39 9.86 13.12
C TRP A 25 -6.96 10.37 12.97
N TYR A 26 -6.21 9.90 11.98
CA TYR A 26 -4.89 10.47 11.68
C TYR A 26 -4.96 11.91 11.20
N ARG A 27 -5.93 12.23 10.33
CA ARG A 27 -6.14 13.62 9.86
C ARG A 27 -6.55 14.55 11.00
N GLU A 28 -7.42 14.09 11.90
CA GLU A 28 -7.78 14.87 13.10
C GLU A 28 -6.58 15.05 14.04
N SER A 29 -5.75 14.01 14.22
CA SER A 29 -4.51 14.13 15.01
C SER A 29 -3.56 15.19 14.43
N LEU A 30 -3.37 15.21 13.11
CA LEU A 30 -2.50 16.18 12.44
C LEU A 30 -3.09 17.58 12.36
N ARG A 31 -4.43 17.71 12.33
CA ARG A 31 -5.11 19.01 12.47
C ARG A 31 -4.90 19.59 13.86
N ALA A 32 -5.00 18.77 14.90
CA ALA A 32 -4.80 19.21 16.27
C ALA A 32 -3.32 19.49 16.60
N LYS A 33 -2.39 18.70 16.04
CA LYS A 33 -0.94 18.84 16.23
C LYS A 33 -0.20 18.58 14.90
N PRO A 34 0.07 19.62 14.09
CA PRO A 34 0.71 19.46 12.78
C PRO A 34 2.11 18.87 12.81
N ASP A 35 2.83 18.99 13.93
CA ASP A 35 4.19 18.50 14.17
C ASP A 35 4.22 17.09 14.83
N HIS A 36 3.08 16.41 14.94
CA HIS A 36 2.99 15.12 15.63
C HIS A 36 3.61 13.97 14.83
N ILE A 37 4.88 13.65 15.14
CA ILE A 37 5.67 12.63 14.42
C ILE A 37 4.99 11.26 14.33
N PRO A 38 4.41 10.68 15.40
CA PRO A 38 3.75 9.37 15.29
C PRO A 38 2.57 9.38 14.31
N ALA A 39 1.77 10.45 14.28
CA ALA A 39 0.64 10.55 13.36
C ALA A 39 1.12 10.62 11.90
N HIS A 40 2.20 11.35 11.61
CA HIS A 40 2.80 11.38 10.27
C HIS A 40 3.30 10.00 9.83
N LEU A 41 4.04 9.30 10.70
CA LEU A 41 4.57 7.97 10.41
C LEU A 41 3.44 6.96 10.13
N THR A 42 2.43 6.92 10.99
CA THR A 42 1.36 5.92 10.87
C THR A 42 0.37 6.26 9.75
N TYR A 43 0.13 7.55 9.49
CA TYR A 43 -0.65 7.98 8.34
C TYR A 43 0.05 7.65 7.01
N GLY A 44 1.36 7.88 6.91
CA GLY A 44 2.14 7.49 5.73
C GLY A 44 2.04 5.99 5.41
N LYS A 45 2.10 5.13 6.44
CA LYS A 45 1.87 3.68 6.29
C LYS A 45 0.46 3.38 5.77
N LEU A 46 -0.57 4.05 6.30
CA LEU A 46 -1.93 3.89 5.83
C LEU A 46 -2.07 4.30 4.35
N LEU A 47 -1.51 5.44 3.95
CA LEU A 47 -1.58 5.90 2.56
C LEU A 47 -0.90 4.92 1.60
N ALA A 48 0.22 4.32 2.01
CA ALA A 48 0.87 3.26 1.24
C ALA A 48 -0.03 2.02 1.06
N ILE A 49 -0.86 1.70 2.05
CA ILE A 49 -1.80 0.57 1.99
C ILE A 49 -3.07 0.92 1.22
N ARG A 50 -3.54 2.18 1.31
CA ARG A 50 -4.88 2.58 0.87
C ARG A 50 -4.93 3.08 -0.56
N TYR A 51 -3.81 3.45 -1.16
CA TYR A 51 -3.77 3.94 -2.53
C TYR A 51 -3.24 2.88 -3.51
N PRO A 52 -4.12 2.26 -4.31
CA PRO A 52 -3.72 1.32 -5.36
C PRO A 52 -2.65 1.89 -6.29
N ALA A 53 -2.73 3.19 -6.60
CA ALA A 53 -1.75 3.87 -7.46
C ALA A 53 -0.35 3.92 -6.83
N ALA A 54 -0.24 4.08 -5.50
CA ALA A 54 1.04 4.08 -4.81
C ALA A 54 1.68 2.68 -4.83
N LEU A 55 0.88 1.65 -4.56
CA LEU A 55 1.30 0.25 -4.66
C LEU A 55 1.72 -0.13 -6.09
N MET A 56 0.95 0.30 -7.09
CA MET A 56 1.29 0.11 -8.51
C MET A 56 2.63 0.78 -8.85
N ASN A 57 2.84 2.03 -8.45
CA ASN A 57 4.08 2.76 -8.73
C ASN A 57 5.28 2.13 -8.02
N LEU A 58 5.12 1.73 -6.76
CA LEU A 58 6.16 1.01 -6.03
C LEU A 58 6.48 -0.32 -6.70
N GLY A 59 5.46 -1.07 -7.11
CA GLY A 59 5.63 -2.29 -7.90
C GLY A 59 6.43 -2.05 -9.19
N ALA A 60 6.18 -0.94 -9.89
CA ALA A 60 6.93 -0.56 -11.09
C ALA A 60 8.40 -0.23 -10.81
N ILE A 61 8.69 0.49 -9.74
CA ILE A 61 10.08 0.78 -9.33
C ILE A 61 10.81 -0.50 -8.97
N LEU A 62 10.17 -1.40 -8.20
CA LEU A 62 10.74 -2.68 -7.81
C LEU A 62 10.97 -3.60 -9.00
N HIS A 63 10.03 -3.61 -9.95
CA HIS A 63 10.13 -4.34 -11.21
C HIS A 63 11.36 -3.87 -12.01
N LEU A 64 11.54 -2.55 -12.19
CA LEU A 64 12.71 -1.99 -12.87
C LEU A 64 14.02 -2.31 -12.15
N ASN A 65 13.99 -2.42 -10.82
CA ASN A 65 15.14 -2.77 -9.99
C ASN A 65 15.39 -4.30 -9.90
N GLY A 66 14.66 -5.12 -10.65
CA GLY A 66 14.82 -6.58 -10.65
C GLY A 66 14.32 -7.28 -9.38
N LYS A 67 13.65 -6.57 -8.46
CA LYS A 67 13.09 -7.15 -7.23
C LYS A 67 11.72 -7.76 -7.50
N LEU A 68 11.70 -8.83 -8.30
CA LEU A 68 10.48 -9.31 -8.97
C LEU A 68 9.40 -9.80 -8.01
N ARG A 69 9.75 -10.52 -6.94
CA ARG A 69 8.76 -11.02 -5.94
C ARG A 69 8.09 -9.88 -5.17
N GLU A 70 8.86 -8.85 -4.82
CA GLU A 70 8.34 -7.67 -4.12
C GLU A 70 7.45 -6.85 -5.04
N ALA A 71 7.84 -6.72 -6.32
CA ALA A 71 7.02 -6.08 -7.35
C ALA A 71 5.67 -6.79 -7.52
N GLU A 72 5.68 -8.12 -7.59
CA GLU A 72 4.48 -8.94 -7.70
C GLU A 72 3.53 -8.72 -6.53
N SER A 73 4.03 -8.79 -5.29
CA SER A 73 3.22 -8.57 -4.10
C SER A 73 2.53 -7.19 -4.12
N ASN A 74 3.24 -6.15 -4.57
CA ASN A 74 2.70 -4.80 -4.66
C ASN A 74 1.61 -4.68 -5.73
N TYR A 75 1.83 -5.23 -6.93
CA TYR A 75 0.83 -5.24 -7.99
C TYR A 75 -0.42 -6.05 -7.61
N LEU A 76 -0.26 -7.22 -7.00
CA LEU A 76 -1.39 -8.02 -6.53
C LEU A 76 -2.19 -7.27 -5.47
N ARG A 77 -1.52 -6.58 -4.54
CA ARG A 77 -2.22 -5.75 -3.53
C ARG A 77 -2.94 -4.57 -4.16
N ALA A 78 -2.32 -3.89 -5.14
CA ALA A 78 -2.97 -2.83 -5.90
C ALA A 78 -4.24 -3.34 -6.60
N LEU A 79 -4.19 -4.52 -7.20
CA LEU A 79 -5.35 -5.16 -7.85
C LEU A 79 -6.40 -5.67 -6.86
N GLN A 80 -6.03 -6.09 -5.65
CA GLN A 80 -7.02 -6.40 -4.61
C GLN A 80 -7.87 -5.17 -4.26
N LEU A 81 -7.26 -3.98 -4.25
CA LEU A 81 -7.95 -2.73 -3.92
C LEU A 81 -8.66 -2.10 -5.11
N LYS A 82 -8.13 -2.29 -6.32
CA LYS A 82 -8.72 -1.82 -7.58
C LYS A 82 -8.60 -2.90 -8.66
N PRO A 83 -9.50 -3.90 -8.68
CA PRO A 83 -9.39 -5.06 -9.58
C PRO A 83 -9.40 -4.71 -11.06
N GLN A 84 -10.01 -3.57 -11.41
CA GLN A 84 -10.21 -3.10 -12.79
C GLN A 84 -9.07 -2.19 -13.28
N ASP A 85 -7.98 -2.06 -12.53
CA ASP A 85 -6.85 -1.20 -12.92
C ASP A 85 -6.03 -1.83 -14.05
N VAL A 86 -6.37 -1.47 -15.29
CA VAL A 86 -5.76 -1.99 -16.52
C VAL A 86 -4.25 -1.78 -16.56
N ILE A 87 -3.76 -0.65 -16.04
CA ILE A 87 -2.32 -0.34 -16.01
C ILE A 87 -1.60 -1.33 -15.09
N THR A 88 -2.14 -1.56 -13.91
CA THR A 88 -1.59 -2.51 -12.95
C THR A 88 -1.61 -3.95 -13.49
N GLN A 89 -2.71 -4.37 -14.13
CA GLN A 89 -2.79 -5.69 -14.78
C GLN A 89 -1.75 -5.86 -15.90
N SER A 90 -1.54 -4.84 -16.72
CA SER A 90 -0.54 -4.84 -17.80
C SER A 90 0.88 -4.96 -17.24
N ASN A 91 1.18 -4.21 -16.18
CA ASN A 91 2.47 -4.25 -15.51
C ASN A 91 2.76 -5.61 -14.86
N LEU A 92 1.76 -6.20 -14.20
CA LEU A 92 1.86 -7.53 -13.60
C LEU A 92 2.09 -8.62 -14.66
N ARG A 93 1.41 -8.54 -15.81
CA ARG A 93 1.63 -9.48 -16.92
C ARG A 93 3.07 -9.41 -17.45
N LYS A 94 3.60 -8.19 -17.65
CA LYS A 94 5.00 -8.00 -18.07
C LYS A 94 5.98 -8.58 -17.05
N LEU A 95 5.72 -8.35 -15.76
CA LEU A 95 6.52 -8.91 -14.67
C LEU A 95 6.53 -10.44 -14.71
N TRP A 96 5.36 -11.08 -14.85
CA TRP A 96 5.26 -12.54 -14.91
C TRP A 96 5.99 -13.15 -16.10
N ASN A 97 5.95 -12.52 -17.27
CA ASN A 97 6.72 -12.98 -18.43
C ASN A 97 8.23 -12.98 -18.15
N ILE A 98 8.74 -12.00 -17.37
CA ILE A 98 10.15 -11.96 -16.97
C ILE A 98 10.44 -13.05 -15.94
N MET A 99 9.57 -13.22 -14.93
CA MET A 99 9.73 -14.25 -13.92
C MET A 99 9.72 -15.66 -14.51
N GLU A 100 8.86 -15.93 -15.49
CA GLU A 100 8.77 -17.21 -16.20
C GLU A 100 10.06 -17.50 -16.98
N LYS A 101 10.56 -16.52 -17.74
CA LYS A 101 11.86 -16.64 -18.43
C LYS A 101 13.03 -16.90 -17.49
N GLN A 102 12.93 -16.46 -16.24
CA GLN A 102 13.92 -16.69 -15.19
C GLN A 102 13.64 -17.95 -14.35
N GLY A 103 12.63 -18.75 -14.71
CA GLY A 103 12.23 -19.95 -13.95
C GLY A 103 11.71 -19.67 -12.54
N MET A 104 11.40 -18.41 -12.22
CA MET A 104 10.92 -17.99 -10.89
C MET A 104 9.41 -18.20 -10.71
N ARG A 105 8.70 -18.43 -11.81
CA ARG A 105 7.27 -18.68 -11.85
C ARG A 105 7.02 -19.81 -12.84
N THR A 106 6.40 -20.88 -12.37
CA THR A 106 5.80 -21.87 -13.26
C THR A 106 4.49 -21.28 -13.79
N ALA A 107 4.22 -21.39 -15.09
CA ALA A 107 2.90 -21.07 -15.63
C ALA A 107 1.83 -21.70 -14.71
N SER A 108 0.90 -20.89 -14.20
CA SER A 108 -0.26 -21.45 -13.50
C SER A 108 -1.04 -22.29 -14.52
N PRO A 109 -1.53 -23.49 -14.14
CA PRO A 109 -2.39 -24.28 -15.01
C PRO A 109 -3.63 -23.50 -15.46
#